data_AF-A0A519VKF4-F1
#
_entry.id   AF-A0A519VKF4-F1
#
_cell.length_a   1.000
_cell.length_b   1.000
_cell.length_c   1.000
_cell.angle_alpha   90.00
_cell.angle_beta   90.00
_cell.angle_gamma   90.00
#
_symmetry.space_group_name_H-M   'P 1'
#
loop_
_entity.id
_entity.type
_entity.pdbx_description
1 polymer ?
#
loop_
_entity_poly.entity_id
_entity_poly.type
_entity_poly.pdbx_seq_one_letter_code
_entity_poly.pdbx_strand_id
1 'polypeptide(L)' 'MIIPELEEWFKSVELPAAPLYLNPATKVNNVNQFLESHFSPLRNNPITKVNEPLLDRLLAFKLLIESNL' A
#
# COMPACT_ATOMS: atom_id res chain seq x y z
N MET A 1 -1.47 10.83 8.48
CA MET A 1 -0.26 10.10 8.06
C MET A 1 0.25 10.77 6.79
N ILE A 2 1.49 11.22 6.78
CA ILE A 2 2.10 11.78 5.57
C ILE A 2 2.67 10.62 4.72
N ILE A 3 2.72 10.78 3.39
CA ILE A 3 3.20 9.72 2.48
C ILE A 3 4.58 9.14 2.90
N PRO A 4 5.57 9.95 3.31
CA PRO A 4 6.85 9.43 3.78
C PRO A 4 6.76 8.52 5.01
N GLU A 5 5.90 8.84 5.98
CA GLU A 5 5.69 8.01 7.18
C GLU A 5 5.12 6.63 6.81
N LEU A 6 4.16 6.61 5.87
CA LEU A 6 3.54 5.37 5.41
C LEU A 6 4.57 4.50 4.65
N GLU A 7 5.42 5.13 3.84
CA GLU A 7 6.47 4.42 3.11
C GLU A 7 7.53 3.82 4.05
N GLU A 8 7.96 4.56 5.06
CA GLU A 8 8.87 4.05 6.10
C GLU A 8 8.24 2.92 6.91
N TRP A 9 6.94 3.01 7.21
CA TRP A 9 6.23 1.94 7.90
C TRP A 9 6.32 0.61 7.12
N PHE A 10 6.07 0.62 5.80
CA PHE A 10 6.17 -0.60 4.98
C PHE A 10 7.60 -1.15 4.87
N LYS A 11 8.64 -0.34 5.08
CA LYS A 11 10.03 -0.80 5.14
C LYS A 11 10.38 -1.46 6.48
N SER A 12 9.65 -1.13 7.54
CA SER A 12 9.92 -1.59 8.90
C SER A 12 9.19 -2.89 9.29
N VAL A 13 8.20 -3.32 8.52
CA VAL A 13 7.36 -4.49 8.83
C VAL A 13 7.69 -5.69 7.95
N GLU A 14 7.38 -6.88 8.45
CA GLU A 14 7.40 -8.08 7.62
C GLU A 14 6.24 -8.04 6.62
N LEU A 15 6.56 -8.10 5.34
CA LEU A 15 5.57 -8.08 4.28
C LEU A 15 5.02 -9.49 4.02
N PRO A 16 3.70 -9.64 3.86
CA PRO A 16 3.09 -10.94 3.61
C PRO A 16 3.52 -11.51 2.25
N ALA A 17 3.56 -12.84 2.15
CA ALA A 17 3.86 -13.51 0.89
C ALA A 17 2.74 -13.27 -0.15
N ALA A 18 3.14 -13.11 -1.41
CA ALA A 18 2.22 -13.07 -2.54
C ALA A 18 2.04 -14.48 -3.15
N PRO A 19 0.88 -14.77 -3.79
CA PRO A 19 -0.25 -13.86 -3.99
C PRO A 19 -1.18 -13.78 -2.76
N LEU A 20 -1.78 -12.60 -2.57
CA LEU A 20 -2.79 -12.37 -1.53
C LEU A 20 -3.94 -11.51 -2.05
N TYR A 21 -5.09 -11.61 -1.39
CA TYR A 21 -6.23 -10.74 -1.69
C TYR A 21 -6.23 -9.55 -0.73
N LEU A 22 -6.14 -8.34 -1.29
CA LEU A 22 -6.33 -7.10 -0.52
C LEU A 22 -7.82 -6.93 -0.14
N ASN A 23 -8.69 -7.36 -1.05
CA ASN A 23 -10.13 -7.47 -0.89
C ASN A 23 -10.65 -8.51 -1.90
N PRO A 24 -11.94 -8.92 -1.85
CA PRO A 24 -12.46 -9.96 -2.75
C PRO A 24 -12.30 -9.68 -4.25
N ALA A 25 -12.13 -8.42 -4.65
CA ALA A 25 -11.98 -8.02 -6.04
C ALA A 25 -10.51 -7.69 -6.44
N THR A 26 -9.58 -7.64 -5.48
CA THR A 26 -8.21 -7.17 -5.71
C THR A 26 -7.19 -8.20 -5.23
N LYS A 27 -6.48 -8.80 -6.19
CA LYS A 27 -5.38 -9.73 -5.93
C LYS A 27 -4.03 -9.05 -6.14
N VAL A 28 -3.18 -9.06 -5.12
CA VAL A 28 -1.80 -8.60 -5.18
C VAL A 28 -0.91 -9.80 -5.50
N ASN A 29 -0.32 -9.80 -6.70
CA ASN A 29 0.56 -10.89 -7.16
C ASN A 29 2.04 -10.64 -6.86
N ASN A 30 2.43 -9.39 -6.62
CA ASN A 30 3.78 -9.00 -6.25
C ASN A 30 3.71 -7.78 -5.32
N VAL A 31 4.09 -7.94 -4.06
CA VAL A 31 3.97 -6.89 -3.04
C VAL A 31 4.87 -5.70 -3.36
N ASN A 32 6.12 -5.93 -3.77
CA ASN A 32 7.06 -4.85 -4.06
C ASN A 32 6.58 -4.00 -5.25
N GLN A 33 6.07 -4.64 -6.30
CA GLN A 33 5.49 -3.94 -7.45
C GLN A 33 4.23 -3.17 -7.05
N PHE A 34 3.39 -3.75 -6.21
CA PHE A 34 2.20 -3.07 -5.68
C PHE A 34 2.61 -1.80 -4.91
N LEU A 35 3.52 -1.90 -3.94
CA LEU A 35 3.97 -0.75 -3.16
C LEU A 35 4.58 0.34 -4.06
N GLU A 36 5.50 -0.02 -4.96
CA GLU A 36 6.18 0.97 -5.81
C GLU A 36 5.20 1.66 -6.78
N SER A 37 4.28 0.91 -7.39
CA SER A 37 3.28 1.49 -8.31
C SER A 37 2.30 2.45 -7.63
N HIS A 38 2.10 2.33 -6.31
CA HIS A 38 1.24 3.23 -5.54
C HIS A 38 2.02 4.40 -4.95
N PHE A 39 3.23 4.18 -4.44
CA PHE A 39 4.06 5.26 -3.88
C PHE A 39 4.64 6.17 -4.94
N SER A 40 5.06 5.66 -6.11
CA SER A 40 5.69 6.48 -7.15
C SER A 40 4.84 7.70 -7.56
N PRO A 41 3.53 7.58 -7.83
CA PRO A 41 2.66 8.74 -8.04
C PRO A 41 2.49 9.64 -6.81
N LEU A 42 2.38 9.04 -5.61
CA LEU A 42 2.16 9.75 -4.35
C LEU A 42 3.40 10.56 -3.89
N ARG A 43 4.62 10.14 -4.23
CA ARG A 43 5.84 10.91 -3.95
C ARG A 43 5.88 12.23 -4.72
N ASN A 44 5.36 12.23 -5.95
CA ASN A 44 5.39 13.39 -6.84
C ASN A 44 4.16 14.29 -6.68
N ASN A 45 3.01 13.72 -6.33
CA ASN A 45 1.77 14.47 -6.19
C ASN A 45 0.86 13.88 -5.08
N PRO A 46 1.20 14.12 -3.79
CA PRO A 46 0.74 13.30 -2.67
C PRO A 46 -0.76 13.36 -2.37
N ILE A 47 -1.47 14.45 -2.70
CA ILE A 47 -2.89 14.61 -2.33
C ILE A 47 -3.65 15.29 -3.47
N THR A 48 -4.05 14.49 -4.46
CA THR A 48 -5.06 14.88 -5.46
C THR A 48 -6.17 13.84 -5.48
N LYS A 49 -7.37 14.25 -5.90
CA LYS A 49 -8.52 13.33 -6.10
C LYS A 49 -8.18 12.15 -7.03
N VAL A 50 -7.21 12.32 -7.91
CA VAL A 50 -6.76 11.28 -8.85
C VAL A 50 -5.97 10.18 -8.13
N ASN A 51 -5.22 10.54 -7.09
CA ASN A 51 -4.34 9.60 -6.37
C ASN A 51 -4.97 9.03 -5.09
N GLU A 52 -6.14 9.52 -4.69
CA GLU A 52 -6.89 9.02 -3.52
C GLU A 52 -7.07 7.49 -3.53
N PRO A 53 -7.45 6.84 -4.66
CA PRO A 53 -7.57 5.39 -4.71
C PRO A 53 -6.24 4.63 -4.52
N LEU A 54 -5.09 5.28 -4.70
CA LEU A 54 -3.79 4.68 -4.43
C LEU A 54 -3.51 4.68 -2.93
N LEU A 55 -3.80 5.80 -2.26
CA LEU A 55 -3.68 5.91 -0.80
C LEU A 55 -4.63 4.94 -0.10
N ASP A 56 -5.89 4.84 -0.54
CA ASP A 56 -6.87 3.92 0.03
C ASP A 56 -6.39 2.46 -0.01
N ARG A 57 -5.80 2.04 -1.12
CA ARG A 57 -5.25 0.69 -1.28
C ARG A 57 -4.04 0.45 -0.38
N LEU A 58 -3.17 1.44 -0.21
CA LEU A 58 -2.04 1.36 0.73
C LEU A 58 -2.53 1.25 2.18
N LEU A 59 -3.52 2.06 2.57
CA LEU A 59 -4.10 2.01 3.92
C LEU A 59 -4.84 0.69 4.18
N ALA A 60 -5.59 0.17 3.19
CA ALA A 60 -6.20 -1.15 3.28
C ALA A 60 -5.14 -2.25 3.42
N PHE A 61 -4.01 -2.13 2.73
CA PHE A 61 -2.94 -3.13 2.81
C PHE A 61 -2.22 -3.08 4.16
N LYS A 62 -1.97 -1.87 4.67
CA LYS A 62 -1.49 -1.66 6.04
C LYS A 62 -2.43 -2.30 7.07
N LEU A 63 -3.74 -2.05 6.97
CA LEU A 63 -4.74 -2.65 7.86
C LEU A 63 -4.73 -4.18 7.78
N LEU A 64 -4.58 -4.75 6.59
CA LEU A 64 -4.49 -6.21 6.41
C LEU A 64 -3.27 -6.79 7.15
N ILE A 65 -2.12 -6.12 7.10
CA ILE A 65 -0.91 -6.53 7.83
C ILE A 65 -1.13 -6.41 9.34
N GLU A 66 -1.69 -5.29 9.81
CA GLU A 66 -1.95 -5.05 11.22
C GLU A 66 -3.04 -5.96 11.81
N SER A 67 -3.96 -6.47 10.99
CA SER A 67 -5.03 -7.37 11.43
C SER A 67 -4.62 -8.85 11.47
N ASN A 68 -3.43 -9.18 10.94
CA ASN A 68 -2.86 -10.53 10.94
C ASN A 68 -1.63 -10.65 11.86
N LEU A 69 -1.40 -9.63 12.71
CA LEU A 69 -0.43 -9.60 13.81
C LEU A 69 -1.16 -9.65 15.16
#